data_AF-X0UST9-F1
#
_entry.id   AF-X0UST9-F1
#
_cell.length_a   1.000
_cell.length_b   1.000
_cell.length_c   1.000
_cell.angle_alpha   90.00
_cell.angle_beta   90.00
_cell.angle_gamma   90.00
#
_symmetry.space_group_name_H-M   'P 1'
#
loop_
_entity.id
_entity.type
_entity.pdbx_description
1 polymer ?
#
loop_
_entity_poly.entity_id
_entity_poly.type
_entity_poly.pdbx_seq_one_letter_code
_entity_poly.pdbx_strand_id
1 'polypeptide(L)'
;NGAEAIKFYSQNGLVEIHSSPFVKEGNAYLLDMECFERVGSSDISFEDPVEPGKYIENLEGSNAVQLLCYSDCALFCNALGRSIVISGIINA
;
A
#
# COMPACT_ATOMS: atom_id res chain seq x y z
N ASN A 1 -17.61 -18.63 0.10
CA ASN A 1 -17.84 -17.61 -0.94
C ASN A 1 -16.74 -16.57 -0.82
N GLY A 2 -15.70 -16.66 -1.64
CA GLY A 2 -14.60 -15.69 -1.62
C GLY A 2 -13.89 -15.77 -2.96
N ALA A 3 -14.17 -14.80 -3.83
CA ALA A 3 -13.34 -14.54 -4.99
C ALA A 3 -12.36 -13.44 -4.58
N GLU A 4 -11.07 -13.66 -4.82
CA GLU A 4 -10.02 -12.68 -4.51
C GLU A 4 -10.19 -11.40 -5.35
N ALA A 5 -10.54 -11.58 -6.62
CA ALA A 5 -10.83 -10.50 -7.55
C ALA A 5 -11.89 -10.91 -8.58
N ILE A 6 -12.62 -9.92 -9.09
CA ILE A 6 -13.54 -10.08 -10.23
C ILE A 6 -13.00 -9.27 -11.40
N LYS A 7 -12.64 -9.95 -12.49
CA LYS A 7 -12.21 -9.33 -13.76
C LYS A 7 -13.38 -9.19 -14.72
N PHE A 8 -13.67 -7.97 -15.15
CA PHE A 8 -14.73 -7.63 -16.08
C PHE A 8 -14.14 -7.02 -17.36
N TYR A 9 -14.41 -7.66 -18.50
CA TYR A 9 -14.02 -7.15 -19.81
C TYR A 9 -15.18 -6.36 -20.42
N SER A 10 -14.93 -5.11 -20.77
CA SER A 10 -15.85 -4.21 -21.47
C SER A 10 -15.28 -3.83 -22.84
N GLN A 11 -16.12 -3.26 -23.70
CA GLN A 11 -15.69 -2.72 -24.99
C GLN A 11 -14.62 -1.62 -24.84
N ASN A 12 -14.61 -0.92 -23.70
CA ASN A 12 -13.69 0.17 -23.39
C ASN A 12 -12.45 -0.26 -22.59
N GLY A 13 -12.30 -1.56 -22.25
CA GLY A 13 -11.15 -2.05 -21.51
C GLY A 13 -11.48 -3.08 -20.44
N LEU A 14 -10.51 -3.33 -19.55
CA LEU A 14 -10.58 -4.28 -18.44
C LEU A 14 -10.74 -3.53 -17.13
N VAL A 15 -11.66 -3.98 -16.27
CA VAL A 15 -11.79 -3.53 -14.88
C VAL A 15 -11.61 -4.73 -13.96
N GLU A 16 -10.77 -4.59 -12.94
CA GLU A 16 -10.57 -5.61 -11.92
C GLU A 16 -11.02 -5.08 -10.56
N ILE A 17 -11.96 -5.77 -9.93
CA ILE A 17 -12.55 -5.40 -8.65
C ILE A 17 -11.92 -6.27 -7.58
N HIS A 18 -11.31 -5.64 -6.58
CA HIS A 18 -10.68 -6.29 -5.43
C HIS A 18 -11.43 -5.95 -4.15
N SER A 19 -11.69 -6.95 -3.31
CA SER A 19 -12.14 -6.68 -1.94
C SER A 19 -10.95 -6.29 -1.08
N SER A 20 -10.98 -5.11 -0.43
CA SER A 20 -9.86 -4.62 0.37
C SER A 20 -10.31 -4.23 1.78
N PRO A 21 -9.70 -4.79 2.84
CA PRO A 21 -10.00 -4.41 4.22
C PRO A 21 -9.42 -3.04 4.60
N PHE A 22 -8.57 -2.45 3.75
CA PHE A 22 -7.97 -1.12 3.97
C PHE A 22 -8.90 0.02 3.54
N VAL A 23 -9.99 -0.29 2.83
CA VAL A 23 -10.97 0.69 2.38
C VAL A 23 -12.09 0.80 3.40
N LYS A 24 -12.42 2.04 3.79
CA LYS A 24 -13.53 2.32 4.71
C LYS A 24 -14.84 1.77 4.16
N GLU A 25 -15.64 1.14 5.03
CA GLU A 25 -16.99 0.69 4.69
C GLU A 25 -17.83 1.80 4.05
N GLY A 26 -18.57 1.44 3.01
CA GLY A 26 -19.39 2.36 2.24
C GLY A 26 -18.64 3.17 1.17
N ASN A 27 -17.32 2.98 1.05
CA ASN A 27 -16.52 3.57 -0.01
C ASN A 27 -15.91 2.50 -0.93
N ALA A 28 -15.64 2.90 -2.17
CA ALA A 28 -14.79 2.17 -3.11
C ALA A 28 -13.95 3.16 -3.92
N TYR A 29 -12.81 2.71 -4.41
CA TYR A 29 -11.89 3.52 -5.20
C TYR A 29 -11.69 2.86 -6.56
N LEU A 30 -11.99 3.59 -7.64
CA LEU A 30 -11.59 3.21 -8.98
C LEU A 30 -10.29 3.94 -9.29
N LEU A 31 -9.20 3.18 -9.35
CA LEU A 31 -7.85 3.71 -9.49
C LEU A 31 -7.28 3.32 -10.85
N ASP A 32 -6.68 4.28 -11.53
CA ASP A 32 -5.80 4.03 -12.67
C ASP A 32 -4.41 3.68 -12.14
N MET A 33 -4.13 2.38 -12.01
CA MET A 33 -2.90 1.87 -11.40
C MET A 33 -1.64 2.28 -12.16
N GLU A 34 -1.74 2.62 -13.45
CA GLU A 34 -0.59 3.08 -14.25
C GLU A 34 -0.12 4.49 -13.83
N CYS A 35 -0.97 5.26 -13.15
CA CYS A 35 -0.66 6.61 -12.70
C CYS A 35 -0.04 6.67 -11.30
N PHE A 36 0.00 5.54 -10.59
CA PHE A 36 0.54 5.45 -9.24
C PHE A 36 1.93 4.81 -9.25
N GLU A 37 2.87 5.44 -8.56
CA GLU A 37 4.22 4.92 -8.37
C GLU A 37 4.65 5.04 -6.90
N ARG A 38 5.49 4.10 -6.47
CA ARG A 38 6.14 4.16 -5.15
C ARG A 38 7.45 4.91 -5.30
N VAL A 39 7.55 6.05 -4.63
CA VAL A 39 8.75 6.91 -4.62
C VAL A 39 9.37 6.84 -3.24
N GLY A 40 10.67 6.59 -3.15
CA GLY A 40 11.33 6.43 -1.86
C GLY A 40 12.80 6.07 -2.03
N SER A 41 13.59 6.32 -0.98
CA SER A 41 15.02 6.02 -1.01
C SER A 41 15.33 4.54 -0.73
N SER A 42 14.48 3.86 0.04
CA SER A 42 14.68 2.45 0.41
C SER A 42 13.36 1.73 0.58
N ASP A 43 13.31 0.51 0.06
CA ASP A 43 12.29 -0.49 0.42
C ASP A 43 12.49 -0.97 1.86
N ILE A 44 11.72 -1.99 2.26
CA ILE A 44 11.80 -2.65 3.56
C ILE A 44 13.22 -3.20 3.76
N SER A 45 13.93 -2.63 4.73
CA SER A 45 15.31 -2.98 5.08
C SER A 45 15.49 -3.05 6.59
N PHE A 46 16.40 -3.92 7.03
CA PHE A 46 16.88 -3.96 8.43
C PHE A 46 18.17 -3.15 8.62
N GLU A 47 18.62 -2.44 7.59
CA GLU A 47 19.73 -1.51 7.70
C GLU A 47 19.26 -0.20 8.35
N ASP A 48 20.04 0.28 9.31
CA ASP A 48 19.82 1.60 9.87
C ASP A 48 20.06 2.68 8.79
N PRO A 49 19.10 3.60 8.56
CA PRO A 49 19.20 4.61 7.52
C PRO A 49 20.28 5.68 7.80
N VAL A 50 20.79 5.76 9.03
CA VAL A 50 21.83 6.69 9.49
C VAL A 50 23.18 5.99 9.66
N GLU A 51 23.21 4.76 10.19
CA GLU A 51 24.43 3.98 10.45
C GLU A 51 24.45 2.62 9.73
N PRO A 52 24.94 2.55 8.48
CA PRO A 52 24.98 1.31 7.71
C PRO A 52 25.76 0.21 8.43
N GLY A 53 25.20 -1.01 8.48
CA GLY A 53 25.85 -2.20 9.04
C GLY A 53 25.50 -2.53 10.50
N LYS A 54 24.73 -1.68 11.18
CA LYS A 54 24.06 -2.05 12.45
C LYS A 54 22.68 -2.62 12.17
N TYR A 55 22.54 -3.93 12.30
CA TYR A 55 21.27 -4.64 12.12
C TYR A 55 20.57 -4.92 13.46
N ILE A 56 21.37 -5.11 14.51
CA ILE A 56 20.91 -5.53 15.83
C ILE A 56 21.56 -4.62 16.85
N GLU A 57 20.75 -3.98 17.68
CA GLU A 57 21.23 -3.15 18.79
C GLU A 57 20.96 -3.83 20.12
N ASN A 58 21.88 -3.69 21.07
CA ASN A 58 21.66 -4.18 22.43
C ASN A 58 20.81 -3.17 23.21
N LEU A 59 19.81 -3.66 23.94
CA LEU A 59 18.93 -2.78 24.70
C LEU A 59 19.60 -2.36 26.02
N GLU A 60 19.82 -1.06 26.21
CA GLU A 60 20.37 -0.54 27.46
C GLU A 60 19.35 -0.68 28.60
N GLY A 61 19.51 -1.71 29.42
CA GLY A 61 18.65 -1.98 30.58
C GLY A 61 17.99 -3.36 30.61
N SER A 62 18.21 -4.19 29.59
CA SER A 62 17.77 -5.60 29.58
C SER A 62 18.80 -6.49 28.88
N ASN A 63 18.83 -7.77 29.21
CA ASN A 63 19.61 -8.76 28.45
C ASN A 63 18.80 -9.18 27.20
N ALA A 64 18.60 -8.22 26.30
CA ALA A 64 17.82 -8.38 25.08
C ALA A 64 18.43 -7.56 23.94
N VAL A 65 18.07 -7.95 22.72
CA VAL A 65 18.48 -7.27 21.49
C VAL A 65 17.25 -6.73 20.76
N GLN A 66 17.38 -5.58 20.10
CA GLN A 66 16.38 -5.02 19.23
C GLN A 66 16.82 -5.12 17.77
N LEU A 67 15.87 -5.45 16.91
CA LEU A 67 16.00 -5.45 15.46
C LEU A 67 14.96 -4.47 14.93
N LEU A 68 15.39 -3.44 14.22
CA LEU A 68 14.50 -2.43 13.66
C LEU A 68 14.39 -2.62 12.15
N CYS A 69 13.18 -2.41 11.64
CA CYS A 69 12.87 -2.54 10.23
C CYS A 69 12.40 -1.18 9.73
N TYR A 70 13.09 -0.66 8.73
CA TYR A 70 12.87 0.66 8.14
C TYR A 70 12.36 0.52 6.72
N SER A 71 11.55 1.49 6.30
CA SER A 71 11.16 1.67 4.91
C SER A 71 10.93 3.16 4.70
N ASP A 72 11.51 3.72 3.64
CA ASP A 72 11.24 5.08 3.22
C ASP A 72 10.54 5.02 1.87
N CYS A 73 9.21 5.07 1.91
CA CYS A 73 8.39 5.06 0.72
C CYS A 73 7.17 5.98 0.87
N ALA A 74 6.88 6.71 -0.20
CA ALA A 74 5.69 7.51 -0.39
C ALA A 74 4.97 7.05 -1.66
N LEU A 75 3.65 7.20 -1.67
CA LEU A 75 2.84 6.95 -2.86
C LEU A 75 2.70 8.26 -3.63
N PHE A 76 3.08 8.27 -4.91
CA PHE A 76 2.92 9.41 -5.80
C PHE A 76 1.93 9.07 -6.91
N CYS A 77 1.15 10.08 -7.33
CA CYS A 77 0.20 9.97 -8.44
C CYS A 77 0.45 11.10 -9.44
N ASN A 78 0.83 10.74 -10.67
CA ASN A 78 1.15 11.72 -11.71
C ASN A 78 -0.11 12.33 -12.38
N ALA A 79 -1.27 11.69 -12.25
CA ALA A 79 -2.52 12.10 -12.90
C ALA A 79 -3.75 11.90 -12.01
N LEU A 80 -3.91 12.78 -11.02
CA LEU A 80 -4.99 12.73 -10.02
C LEU A 80 -6.41 12.68 -10.62
N GLY A 81 -6.62 13.30 -11.79
CA GLY A 81 -7.94 13.37 -12.44
C GLY A 81 -8.44 12.07 -13.08
N ARG A 82 -7.66 10.99 -13.03
CA ARG A 82 -8.03 9.68 -13.62
C ARG A 82 -8.61 8.69 -12.62
N SER A 83 -8.63 9.03 -11.34
CA SER A 83 -9.16 8.18 -10.27
C SER A 83 -10.50 8.71 -9.75
N ILE A 84 -11.36 7.81 -9.31
CA ILE A 84 -12.72 8.13 -8.86
C ILE A 84 -12.94 7.55 -7.45
N VAL A 85 -13.51 8.36 -6.57
CA VAL A 85 -14.02 7.92 -5.27
C VAL A 85 -15.51 7.65 -5.41
N ILE A 86 -15.93 6.44 -5.05
CA ILE A 86 -17.34 6.05 -4.93
C ILE A 86 -17.65 6.03 -3.45
N SER A 87 -18.68 6.77 -3.01
CA SER A 87 -19.05 6.89 -1.60
C SER A 87 -20.54 6.65 -1.40
N GLY A 88 -20.93 6.24 -0.19
CA GLY A 88 -22.33 6.03 0.16
C GLY A 88 -22.88 4.68 -0.33
N ILE A 89 -22.01 3.69 -0.50
CA ILE A 89 -22.42 2.32 -0.77
C ILE A 89 -23.09 1.79 0.50
N ILE A 90 -24.41 1.68 0.46
CA ILE A 90 -25.20 1.04 1.50
C ILE A 90 -25.81 -0.24 0.95
N ASN A 91 -25.91 -1.24 1.79
CA ASN A 91 -26.68 -2.44 1.56
C ASN A 91 -28.15 -2.05 1.41
N ALA A 92 -28.76 -2.44 0.28
CA ALA A 92 -30.21 -2.38 0.08
C ALA A 92 -30.91 -3.46 0.91
#